data_AF-A0AAE0WFZ4-F1
#
_entry.id   AF-A0AAE0WFZ4-F1
#
_cell.length_a   1.000
_cell.length_b   1.000
_cell.length_c   1.000
_cell.angle_alpha   90.00
_cell.angle_beta   90.00
_cell.angle_gamma   90.00
#
_symmetry.space_group_name_H-M   'P 1'
#
loop_
_entity.id
_entity.type
_entity.pdbx_description
1 polymer ?
#
loop_
_entity_poly.entity_id
_entity_poly.type
_entity_poly.pdbx_seq_one_letter_code
_entity_poly.pdbx_strand_id
1 'polypeptide(L)'
;MRCDTVLIPPYGFTAIQFELDNPGVWPFHYHLAWHLSGGHGMNIAYKYDEILPIPNGLIDEACVDWDWYSENNGPVDQIDSGA
;
A
#
# COMPACT_ATOMS: atom_id res chain seq x y z
N MET A 1 19.25 -14.04 6.55
CA MET A 1 18.34 -14.27 5.40
C MET A 1 17.83 -12.90 4.96
N ARG A 2 17.78 -12.61 3.65
CA ARG A 2 17.23 -11.36 3.10
C ARG A 2 16.14 -11.75 2.10
N CYS A 3 14.92 -11.29 2.31
CA CYS A 3 13.73 -11.58 1.51
C CYS A 3 12.69 -10.48 1.73
N ASP A 4 11.65 -10.47 0.90
CA ASP A 4 10.50 -9.56 1.00
C ASP A 4 9.41 -10.07 1.95
N THR A 5 9.34 -11.38 2.18
CA THR A 5 8.28 -12.02 2.97
C THR A 5 8.87 -12.95 4.01
N VAL A 6 8.32 -12.90 5.22
CA VAL A 6 8.67 -13.79 6.34
C VAL A 6 7.41 -14.20 7.11
N LEU A 7 7.46 -15.36 7.76
CA LEU A 7 6.38 -15.78 8.66
C LEU A 7 6.53 -15.09 10.02
N ILE A 8 5.39 -14.70 10.60
CA ILE A 8 5.30 -14.26 12.00
C ILE A 8 4.85 -15.48 12.81
N PRO A 9 5.64 -15.95 13.80
CA PRO A 9 5.25 -17.08 14.63
C PRO A 9 3.97 -16.77 15.44
N PRO A 10 3.04 -17.74 15.59
CA PRO A 10 1.90 -17.59 16.48
C PRO A 10 2.36 -17.25 17.91
N TYR A 11 1.71 -16.27 18.54
CA TYR A 11 2.05 -15.81 19.90
C TYR A 11 3.49 -15.31 20.08
N GLY A 12 4.16 -14.92 18.99
CA GLY A 12 5.54 -14.43 18.99
C GLY A 12 5.72 -13.13 18.22
N PHE A 13 6.95 -12.87 17.78
CA PHE A 13 7.31 -11.72 16.96
C PHE A 13 8.40 -12.09 15.94
N THR A 14 8.52 -11.27 14.91
CA THR A 14 9.63 -11.31 13.96
C THR A 14 10.29 -9.94 13.93
N ALA A 15 11.60 -9.89 14.13
CA ALA A 15 12.39 -8.66 13.99
C ALA A 15 12.90 -8.56 12.56
N ILE A 16 12.61 -7.44 11.90
CA ILE A 16 13.01 -7.16 10.51
C ILE A 16 13.87 -5.91 10.51
N GLN A 17 14.95 -5.94 9.73
CA GLN A 17 15.78 -4.78 9.42
C GLN A 17 15.82 -4.62 7.90
N PHE A 18 15.59 -3.41 7.44
CA PHE A 18 15.80 -2.98 6.06
C PHE A 18 16.59 -1.67 6.06
N GLU A 19 17.31 -1.41 4.97
CA GLU A 19 18.02 -0.16 4.79
C GLU A 19 17.04 0.90 4.25
N LEU A 20 17.12 2.11 4.79
CA LEU A 20 16.29 3.22 4.35
C LEU A 20 17.03 3.98 3.23
N ASP A 21 17.09 3.40 2.05
CA ASP A 21 17.81 3.92 0.88
C ASP A 21 16.89 4.33 -0.28
N ASN A 22 15.57 4.18 -0.11
CA ASN A 22 14.59 4.37 -1.18
C ASN A 22 13.40 5.24 -0.73
N PRO A 23 13.41 6.56 -1.05
CA PRO A 23 12.28 7.46 -0.78
C PRO A 23 10.97 6.94 -1.38
N GLY A 24 9.90 6.91 -0.58
CA GLY A 24 8.64 6.33 -1.02
C GLY A 24 7.62 6.12 0.10
N VAL A 25 6.45 5.62 -0.31
CA VAL A 25 5.41 5.09 0.59
C VAL A 25 5.32 3.59 0.33
N TRP A 26 5.76 2.78 1.28
CA TRP A 26 5.92 1.33 1.11
C TRP A 26 4.88 0.56 1.93
N PRO A 27 3.97 -0.19 1.29
CA PRO A 27 3.05 -1.07 2.00
C PRO A 27 3.81 -2.17 2.73
N PHE A 28 3.48 -2.37 4.00
CA PHE A 28 3.94 -3.46 4.84
C PHE A 28 2.73 -4.11 5.49
N HIS A 29 2.43 -5.36 5.14
CA HIS A 29 1.14 -5.95 5.46
C HIS A 29 1.19 -7.48 5.62
N TYR A 30 0.08 -8.00 6.15
CA TYR A 30 -0.16 -9.44 6.15
C TYR A 30 -0.60 -9.89 4.75
N HIS A 31 0.05 -10.91 4.19
CA HIS A 31 -0.17 -11.30 2.79
C HIS A 31 -1.37 -12.25 2.57
N LEU A 32 -2.07 -12.67 3.62
CA LEU A 32 -3.36 -13.35 3.47
C LEU A 32 -4.45 -12.31 3.20
N ALA A 33 -5.07 -12.41 2.03
CA ALA A 33 -6.06 -11.44 1.52
C ALA A 33 -7.12 -11.07 2.56
N TRP A 34 -7.67 -12.04 3.29
CA TRP A 34 -8.69 -11.79 4.32
C TRP A 34 -8.20 -10.92 5.48
N HIS A 35 -6.92 -11.04 5.86
CA HIS A 35 -6.35 -10.20 6.91
C HIS A 35 -6.03 -8.80 6.39
N LEU A 36 -5.51 -8.67 5.17
CA LEU A 36 -5.29 -7.36 4.54
C LEU A 36 -6.59 -6.60 4.35
N SER A 37 -7.61 -7.28 3.81
CA SER A 37 -9.00 -6.79 3.70
C SER A 37 -9.54 -6.31 5.05
N GLY A 38 -9.28 -7.06 6.13
CA GLY A 38 -9.60 -6.66 7.50
C GLY A 38 -8.73 -5.53 8.10
N GLY A 39 -7.81 -4.93 7.33
CA GLY A 39 -6.99 -3.79 7.74
C GLY A 39 -5.62 -4.12 8.33
N HIS A 40 -5.11 -5.35 8.18
CA HIS A 40 -3.78 -5.74 8.68
C HIS A 40 -2.66 -5.30 7.73
N GLY A 41 -2.49 -3.98 7.60
CA GLY A 41 -1.43 -3.36 6.83
C GLY A 41 -1.06 -1.99 7.41
N MET A 42 0.13 -1.52 7.07
CA MET A 42 0.58 -0.16 7.31
C MET A 42 1.41 0.31 6.13
N ASN A 43 1.58 1.62 6.02
CA ASN A 43 2.50 2.22 5.04
C ASN A 43 3.69 2.82 5.77
N ILE A 44 4.89 2.55 5.26
CA ILE A 44 6.14 3.14 5.73
C ILE A 44 6.47 4.29 4.78
N ALA A 45 6.23 5.51 5.24
CA ALA A 45 6.61 6.72 4.50
C ALA A 45 8.04 7.11 4.86
N TYR A 46 8.92 7.16 3.85
CA TYR A 46 10.32 7.53 4.01
C TYR A 46 10.71 8.61 3.01
N LYS A 47 11.36 9.69 3.50
CA LYS A 47 11.80 10.83 2.70
C LYS A 47 10.76 11.32 1.69
N TYR A 48 9.56 11.60 2.18
CA TYR A 48 8.41 11.97 1.34
C TYR A 48 8.71 13.13 0.38
N ASP A 49 9.44 14.15 0.85
CA ASP A 49 9.83 15.32 0.05
C ASP A 49 10.87 15.02 -1.05
N GLU A 50 11.49 13.83 -1.03
CA GLU A 50 12.45 13.37 -2.04
C GLU A 50 11.81 12.36 -3.02
N ILE A 51 10.52 12.03 -2.87
CA ILE A 51 9.81 11.16 -3.81
C ILE A 51 9.75 11.88 -5.17
N LEU A 52 10.23 11.19 -6.21
CA LEU A 52 10.23 11.74 -7.57
C LEU A 52 8.78 11.96 -8.03
N PRO A 53 8.49 13.12 -8.65
CA PRO A 53 7.17 13.37 -9.19
C PRO A 53 6.89 12.38 -10.32
N ILE A 54 5.65 11.93 -10.38
CA ILE A 54 5.20 11.04 -11.45
C ILE A 54 4.99 11.91 -12.70
N PRO A 55 5.46 11.49 -13.89
CA PRO A 55 5.31 12.30 -15.10
C PRO A 55 3.85 12.71 -15.33
N ASN A 56 3.65 13.98 -15.66
CA ASN A 56 2.33 14.56 -15.89
C ASN A 56 1.55 13.73 -16.92
N GLY A 57 0.25 13.53 -16.66
CA GLY A 57 -0.66 12.76 -17.51
C GLY A 57 -0.68 11.25 -17.27
N LEU A 58 0.26 10.66 -16.51
CA LEU A 58 0.22 9.21 -16.22
C LEU A 58 -0.75 8.85 -15.08
N ILE A 59 -0.73 9.62 -14.00
CA ILE A 59 -1.64 9.40 -12.85
C ILE A 59 -2.85 10.30 -12.92
N ASP A 60 -2.69 11.51 -13.44
CA ASP A 60 -3.78 12.47 -13.55
C ASP A 60 -4.95 11.86 -14.34
N GLU A 61 -4.68 11.16 -15.45
CA GLU A 61 -5.71 10.49 -16.24
C GLU A 61 -6.36 9.34 -15.45
N ALA A 62 -5.58 8.47 -14.81
CA ALA A 62 -6.12 7.32 -14.09
C ALA A 62 -6.96 7.72 -12.86
N CYS A 63 -6.53 8.72 -12.10
CA CYS A 63 -7.28 9.23 -10.96
C CYS A 63 -8.56 9.95 -11.40
N VAL A 64 -8.47 10.82 -12.42
CA VAL A 64 -9.64 11.52 -12.97
C VAL A 64 -10.67 10.54 -13.53
N ASP A 65 -10.21 9.51 -14.26
CA ASP A 65 -11.09 8.48 -14.81
C ASP A 65 -11.76 7.65 -13.71
N TRP A 66 -11.02 7.30 -12.65
CA TRP A 66 -11.56 6.56 -11.52
C TRP A 66 -12.57 7.39 -10.71
N ASP A 67 -12.27 8.67 -10.46
CA ASP A 67 -13.19 9.60 -9.79
C ASP A 67 -14.48 9.74 -10.60
N TRP A 68 -14.37 9.99 -11.92
CA TRP A 68 -15.55 10.05 -12.79
C TRP A 68 -16.35 8.74 -12.77
N TYR A 69 -15.69 7.59 -12.86
CA TYR A 69 -16.36 6.28 -12.86
C TYR A 69 -17.12 6.04 -11.55
N SER A 70 -16.47 6.26 -10.42
CA SER A 70 -17.00 6.00 -9.08
C SER A 70 -18.15 6.93 -8.68
N GLU A 71 -18.19 8.16 -9.23
CA GLU A 71 -19.29 9.09 -9.05
C GLU A 71 -20.50 8.81 -9.95
N ASN A 72 -20.27 8.36 -11.20
CA ASN A 72 -21.31 8.33 -12.24
C ASN A 72 -21.91 6.94 -12.50
N ASN A 73 -21.24 5.85 -12.12
CA ASN A 73 -21.73 4.48 -12.32
C ASN A 73 -22.26 3.83 -11.03
N GLY A 74 -22.51 4.66 -10.01
CA GLY A 74 -22.90 4.25 -8.66
C GLY A 74 -21.68 4.09 -7.75
N PRO A 75 -21.84 4.33 -6.43
CA PRO A 75 -20.72 4.18 -5.50
C PRO A 75 -20.20 2.75 -5.57
N VAL A 76 -18.89 2.60 -5.77
CA VAL A 76 -18.21 1.34 -5.47
C VAL A 76 -18.33 1.17 -3.96
N ASP A 77 -19.16 0.21 -3.53
CA ASP A 77 -19.30 -0.12 -2.10
C ASP A 77 -18.00 -0.78 -1.65
N GLN A 78 -17.08 0.05 -1.15
CA GLN A 78 -15.77 -0.35 -0.69
C GLN A 78 -15.90 -0.90 0.73
N ILE A 79 -16.15 -2.21 0.81
CA ILE A 79 -16.52 -2.91 2.06
C ILE A 79 -15.34 -3.31 2.94
N ASP A 80 -14.11 -3.07 2.51
CA ASP A 80 -12.89 -3.47 3.20
C ASP A 80 -11.77 -2.42 3.12
N SER A 81 -10.54 -2.78 3.48
CA SER A 81 -9.41 -1.84 3.60
C SER A 81 -9.04 -1.09 2.31
N GLY A 82 -9.42 -1.57 1.13
CA GLY A 82 -9.10 -0.94 -0.15
C GLY A 82 -7.64 -1.02 -0.55
N ALA A 83 -6.91 -1.97 0.05
CA ALA A 83 -5.50 -2.24 -0.18
C ALA A 83 -5.26 -3.42 -1.14
#